data_AF-A0A3R7S7H7-F1
#
_entry.id   AF-A0A3R7S7H7-F1
#
_cell.length_a   1.000
_cell.length_b   1.000
_cell.length_c   1.000
_cell.angle_alpha   90.00
_cell.angle_beta   90.00
_cell.angle_gamma   90.00
#
_symmetry.space_group_name_H-M   'P 1'
#
loop_
_entity.id
_entity.type
_entity.pdbx_description
1 polymer ?
#
loop_
_entity_poly.entity_id
_entity_poly.type
_entity_poly.pdbx_seq_one_letter_code
_entity_poly.pdbx_strand_id
1 'polypeptide(L)'
;MRHPFGLLVLIAIMVSTTFGFAQRLSAEEERLFRTRDQVLTWISGYREDAEPNKLPAFVKAVARLRLLDDDERSEIYFGFVAGILADNQTKAAEFAADMFPLKPEHQIIVIRGLAYSGLPGWKRILKDLTERMPARKKLISDYPFGKGKTLEQLSFEKWPQVLVAWWGFYFATGSYHPALKIVSALKWAGEDNNLERLTVGSMAKWTLATNASRDKYLLDFLREEQAHQKGAIKTHLREVVQAAENLEVGKLRRETLASIEKLKRDGPVKWKKWAWWGRAGQLAMTAECVAASALGQVQFGLPCVIGGAASSGLLQLLNLQQTKPQ
;
A
#
# COMPACT_ATOMS: atom_id res chain seq x y z
N MET A 1 39.15 -54.88 10.70
CA MET A 1 37.68 -54.73 10.72
C MET A 1 37.37 -53.30 11.11
N ARG A 2 36.89 -52.46 10.17
CA ARG A 2 36.56 -51.05 10.38
C ARG A 2 35.04 -50.90 10.35
N HIS A 3 34.46 -50.40 11.44
CA HIS A 3 33.01 -50.20 11.60
C HIS A 3 32.50 -49.00 10.78
N PRO A 4 31.45 -49.14 9.94
CA PRO A 4 30.88 -48.04 9.15
C PRO A 4 29.68 -47.34 9.82
N PHE A 5 29.46 -47.48 11.13
CA PHE A 5 28.23 -47.02 11.79
C PHE A 5 28.25 -45.57 12.31
N GLY A 6 29.38 -44.87 12.29
CA GLY A 6 29.50 -43.51 12.83
C GLY A 6 28.95 -42.38 11.95
N LEU A 7 28.81 -42.60 10.63
CA LEU A 7 28.44 -41.53 9.69
C LEU A 7 26.92 -41.35 9.54
N LEU A 8 26.12 -42.40 9.80
CA LEU A 8 24.67 -42.38 9.65
C LEU A 8 23.94 -41.61 10.77
N VAL A 9 24.50 -41.56 11.98
CA VAL A 9 23.87 -40.89 13.13
C VAL A 9 24.00 -39.36 13.05
N LEU A 10 25.11 -38.84 12.49
CA LEU A 10 25.32 -37.39 12.33
C LEU A 10 24.43 -36.77 11.24
N ILE A 11 24.11 -37.52 10.18
CA ILE A 11 23.19 -37.07 9.13
C ILE A 11 21.75 -37.00 9.64
N ALA A 12 21.32 -37.97 10.47
CA ALA A 12 19.97 -37.98 11.04
C ALA A 12 19.71 -36.81 12.01
N ILE A 13 20.72 -36.37 12.77
CA ILE A 13 20.60 -35.23 13.69
C ILE A 13 20.53 -33.90 12.93
N MET A 14 21.33 -33.70 11.87
CA MET A 14 21.24 -32.47 11.05
C MET A 14 19.90 -32.34 10.32
N VAL A 15 19.35 -33.44 9.80
CA VAL A 15 18.04 -33.45 9.11
C VAL A 15 16.89 -33.12 10.08
N SER A 16 16.98 -33.54 11.34
CA SER A 16 15.98 -33.24 12.36
C SER A 16 15.96 -31.76 12.77
N THR A 17 17.14 -31.13 12.85
CA THR A 17 17.26 -29.72 13.24
C THR A 17 16.75 -28.74 12.18
N THR A 18 16.99 -29.02 10.89
CA THR A 18 16.53 -28.15 9.80
C THR A 18 15.02 -28.24 9.57
N PHE A 19 14.43 -29.43 9.71
CA PHE A 19 12.99 -29.63 9.56
C PHE A 19 12.19 -28.97 10.71
N GLY A 20 12.69 -29.09 11.95
CA GLY A 20 12.06 -28.44 13.11
C GLY A 20 12.16 -26.91 13.09
N PHE A 21 13.22 -26.35 12.50
CA PHE A 21 13.38 -24.90 12.33
C PHE A 21 12.43 -24.35 11.25
N ALA A 22 12.32 -25.02 10.09
CA ALA A 22 11.41 -24.63 9.03
C ALA A 22 9.93 -24.68 9.46
N GLN A 23 9.52 -25.71 10.21
CA GLN A 23 8.14 -25.82 10.75
C GLN A 23 7.81 -24.75 11.80
N ARG A 24 8.80 -24.32 12.60
CA ARG A 24 8.60 -23.25 13.57
C ARG A 24 8.48 -21.88 12.89
N LEU A 25 9.33 -21.61 11.90
CA LEU A 25 9.25 -20.40 11.08
C LEU A 25 7.89 -20.30 10.39
N SER A 26 7.40 -21.38 9.76
CA SER A 26 6.08 -21.36 9.10
C SER A 26 4.93 -21.13 10.09
N ALA A 27 5.01 -21.70 11.30
CA ALA A 27 3.99 -21.53 12.33
C ALA A 27 3.98 -20.12 12.94
N GLU A 28 5.13 -19.47 13.01
CA GLU A 28 5.29 -18.09 13.48
C GLU A 28 4.85 -17.07 12.42
N GLU A 29 5.20 -17.29 11.15
CA GLU A 29 4.73 -16.50 10.01
C GLU A 29 3.20 -16.60 9.84
N GLU A 30 2.61 -17.79 10.05
CA GLU A 30 1.17 -17.97 10.08
C GLU A 30 0.48 -17.27 11.27
N ARG A 31 1.20 -17.06 12.38
CA ARG A 31 0.69 -16.28 13.52
C ARG A 31 0.77 -14.78 13.27
N LEU A 32 1.81 -14.33 12.56
CA LEU A 32 2.04 -12.92 12.26
C LEU A 32 0.95 -12.33 11.36
N PHE A 33 0.37 -13.10 10.44
CA PHE A 33 -0.58 -12.58 9.46
C PHE A 33 -1.99 -13.20 9.54
N ARG A 34 -2.53 -13.44 10.74
CA ARG A 34 -3.86 -14.06 10.89
C ARG A 34 -5.01 -13.12 10.53
N THR A 35 -4.85 -11.84 10.80
CA THR A 35 -5.88 -10.81 10.68
C THR A 35 -5.42 -9.66 9.79
N ARG A 36 -6.38 -8.86 9.30
CA ARG A 36 -6.08 -7.64 8.55
C ARG A 36 -5.23 -6.67 9.37
N ASP A 37 -5.55 -6.48 10.65
CA ASP A 37 -4.84 -5.51 11.51
C ASP A 37 -3.36 -5.87 11.69
N GLN A 38 -3.04 -7.16 11.77
CA GLN A 38 -1.64 -7.58 11.83
C GLN A 38 -0.90 -7.37 10.50
N VAL A 39 -1.55 -7.60 9.36
CA VAL A 39 -1.00 -7.26 8.03
C VAL A 39 -0.67 -5.76 7.96
N LEU A 40 -1.59 -4.91 8.43
CA LEU A 40 -1.39 -3.46 8.46
C LEU A 40 -0.30 -3.03 9.44
N THR A 41 -0.28 -3.62 10.63
CA THR A 41 0.76 -3.38 11.63
C THR A 41 2.13 -3.69 11.05
N TRP A 42 2.27 -4.80 10.33
CA TRP A 42 3.51 -5.17 9.68
C TRP A 42 3.92 -4.17 8.59
N ILE A 43 3.01 -3.77 7.69
CA ILE A 43 3.30 -2.73 6.68
C ILE A 43 3.80 -1.44 7.32
N SER A 44 3.18 -1.05 8.44
CA SER A 44 3.48 0.20 9.14
C SER A 44 4.85 0.18 9.81
N GLY A 45 5.21 -0.95 10.44
CA GLY A 45 6.47 -1.12 11.17
C GLY A 45 7.62 -1.68 10.33
N TYR A 46 7.36 -2.12 9.09
CA TYR A 46 8.34 -2.86 8.28
C TYR A 46 9.69 -2.15 8.14
N ARG A 47 9.69 -0.82 8.03
CA ARG A 47 10.94 -0.05 7.89
C ARG A 47 11.81 -0.04 9.14
N GLU A 48 11.21 -0.17 10.31
CA GLU A 48 11.94 -0.13 11.58
C GLU A 48 12.63 -1.47 11.85
N ASP A 49 12.01 -2.58 11.42
CA ASP A 49 12.54 -3.94 11.51
C ASP A 49 12.21 -4.71 10.22
N ALA A 50 13.08 -4.57 9.22
CA ALA A 50 12.83 -5.09 7.88
C ALA A 50 13.04 -6.62 7.81
N GLU A 51 11.97 -7.35 7.51
CA GLU A 51 11.94 -8.81 7.43
C GLU A 51 11.52 -9.29 6.03
N PRO A 52 12.33 -9.06 4.98
CA PRO A 52 11.95 -9.31 3.59
C PRO A 52 11.64 -10.78 3.29
N ASN A 53 12.21 -11.71 4.07
CA ASN A 53 11.92 -13.15 3.98
C ASN A 53 10.47 -13.49 4.31
N LYS A 54 9.74 -12.64 5.04
CA LYS A 54 8.31 -12.85 5.35
C LYS A 54 7.37 -12.44 4.21
N LEU A 55 7.89 -11.86 3.13
CA LEU A 55 7.11 -11.41 1.98
C LEU A 55 6.21 -12.51 1.38
N PRO A 56 6.68 -13.76 1.16
CA PRO A 56 5.82 -14.83 0.66
C PRO A 56 4.64 -15.14 1.59
N ALA A 57 4.87 -15.18 2.91
CA ALA A 57 3.84 -15.40 3.91
C ALA A 57 2.81 -14.25 3.94
N PHE A 58 3.29 -13.01 3.84
CA PHE A 58 2.44 -11.83 3.72
C PHE A 58 1.52 -11.90 2.49
N VAL A 59 2.06 -12.23 1.31
CA VAL A 59 1.26 -12.32 0.08
C VAL A 59 0.18 -13.40 0.20
N LYS A 60 0.53 -14.56 0.76
CA LYS A 60 -0.42 -15.65 1.04
C LYS A 60 -1.50 -15.20 2.01
N ALA A 61 -1.15 -14.42 3.03
CA ALA A 61 -2.11 -13.89 3.98
C ALA A 61 -3.04 -12.83 3.37
N VAL A 62 -2.52 -11.89 2.59
CA VAL A 62 -3.29 -10.89 1.83
C VAL A 62 -4.31 -11.56 0.92
N ALA A 63 -3.90 -12.64 0.23
CA ALA A 63 -4.78 -13.47 -0.58
C ALA A 63 -5.83 -14.24 0.25
N ARG A 64 -5.41 -14.91 1.34
CA ARG A 64 -6.32 -15.67 2.24
C ARG A 64 -7.37 -14.77 2.89
N LEU A 65 -6.98 -13.55 3.25
CA LEU A 65 -7.84 -12.54 3.87
C LEU A 65 -8.66 -11.74 2.85
N ARG A 66 -8.59 -12.10 1.55
CA ARG A 66 -9.36 -11.46 0.47
C ARG A 66 -9.15 -9.95 0.41
N LEU A 67 -7.92 -9.51 0.70
CA LEU A 67 -7.55 -8.09 0.70
C LEU A 67 -7.32 -7.54 -0.72
N LEU A 68 -7.37 -8.42 -1.72
CA LEU A 68 -7.24 -8.09 -3.14
C LEU A 68 -8.58 -7.98 -3.88
N ASP A 69 -9.70 -8.30 -3.21
CA ASP A 69 -11.03 -8.27 -3.82
C ASP A 69 -11.56 -6.84 -4.03
N ASP A 70 -10.95 -5.86 -3.35
CA ASP A 70 -11.25 -4.44 -3.51
C ASP A 70 -10.16 -3.80 -4.38
N ASP A 71 -10.50 -3.53 -5.64
CA ASP A 71 -9.57 -3.01 -6.65
C ASP A 71 -8.88 -1.71 -6.21
N GLU A 72 -9.52 -0.85 -5.41
CA GLU A 72 -8.93 0.41 -4.94
C GLU A 72 -7.98 0.19 -3.77
N ARG A 73 -8.36 -0.66 -2.81
CA ARG A 73 -7.54 -0.94 -1.62
C ARG A 73 -6.38 -1.88 -1.91
N SER A 74 -6.48 -2.67 -2.97
CA SER A 74 -5.47 -3.66 -3.33
C SER A 74 -4.11 -3.02 -3.71
N GLU A 75 -4.14 -1.78 -4.21
CA GLU A 75 -2.96 -1.07 -4.72
C GLU A 75 -1.84 -0.90 -3.70
N ILE A 76 -2.18 -0.72 -2.42
CA ILE A 76 -1.16 -0.59 -1.37
C ILE A 76 -0.34 -1.87 -1.23
N TYR A 77 -0.98 -3.03 -1.33
CA TYR A 77 -0.29 -4.32 -1.25
C TYR A 77 0.58 -4.52 -2.50
N PHE A 78 0.11 -4.11 -3.69
CA PHE A 78 0.93 -4.17 -4.90
C PHE A 78 2.18 -3.29 -4.79
N GLY A 79 2.01 -2.05 -4.30
CA GLY A 79 3.12 -1.13 -4.04
C GLY A 79 4.09 -1.65 -3.00
N PHE A 80 3.59 -2.19 -1.89
CA PHE A 80 4.41 -2.70 -0.80
C PHE A 80 5.23 -3.93 -1.22
N VAL A 81 4.60 -4.90 -1.89
CA VAL A 81 5.32 -6.05 -2.50
C VAL A 81 6.37 -5.56 -3.49
N ALA A 82 6.02 -4.60 -4.34
CA ALA A 82 6.95 -4.03 -5.32
C ALA A 82 8.18 -3.38 -4.67
N GLY A 83 7.99 -2.63 -3.58
CA GLY A 83 9.07 -2.01 -2.84
C GLY A 83 10.01 -3.03 -2.20
N ILE A 84 9.48 -4.07 -1.54
CA ILE A 84 10.32 -5.13 -0.97
C ILE A 84 11.13 -5.84 -2.06
N LEU A 85 10.50 -6.15 -3.20
CA LEU A 85 11.20 -6.76 -4.34
C LEU A 85 12.29 -5.85 -4.92
N ALA A 86 12.04 -4.54 -5.00
CA ALA A 86 13.00 -3.55 -5.51
C ALA A 86 14.25 -3.43 -4.61
N ASP A 87 14.07 -3.46 -3.29
CA ASP A 87 15.17 -3.40 -2.32
C ASP A 87 15.92 -4.73 -2.16
N ASN A 88 15.36 -5.83 -2.68
CA ASN A 88 15.91 -7.19 -2.54
C ASN A 88 16.14 -7.87 -3.90
N GLN A 89 16.77 -7.16 -4.85
CA GLN A 89 16.86 -7.57 -6.25
C GLN A 89 17.41 -8.98 -6.49
N THR A 90 18.40 -9.40 -5.70
CA THR A 90 19.05 -10.72 -5.84
C THR A 90 18.14 -11.87 -5.40
N LYS A 91 17.21 -11.61 -4.46
CA LYS A 91 16.24 -12.58 -3.93
C LYS A 91 14.86 -12.46 -4.55
N ALA A 92 14.60 -11.44 -5.37
CA ALA A 92 13.28 -11.15 -5.91
C ALA A 92 12.65 -12.33 -6.66
N ALA A 93 13.45 -13.10 -7.41
CA ALA A 93 12.96 -14.30 -8.12
C ALA A 93 12.55 -15.42 -7.16
N GLU A 94 13.34 -15.66 -6.11
CA GLU A 94 13.06 -16.62 -5.04
C GLU A 94 11.79 -16.24 -4.29
N PHE A 95 11.71 -14.99 -3.80
CA PHE A 95 10.52 -14.49 -3.12
C PHE A 95 9.26 -14.60 -3.97
N ALA A 96 9.32 -14.22 -5.26
CA ALA A 96 8.18 -14.32 -6.16
C ALA A 96 7.76 -15.78 -6.42
N ALA A 97 8.70 -16.72 -6.47
CA ALA A 97 8.40 -18.14 -6.60
C ALA A 97 7.73 -18.71 -5.33
N ASP A 98 8.15 -18.27 -4.16
CA ASP A 98 7.67 -18.77 -2.85
C ASP A 98 6.30 -18.22 -2.46
N MET A 99 5.81 -17.16 -3.13
CA MET A 99 4.44 -16.66 -2.98
C MET A 99 3.39 -17.71 -3.38
N PHE A 100 3.76 -18.73 -4.16
CA PHE A 100 2.86 -19.79 -4.61
C PHE A 100 2.69 -20.92 -3.56
N PRO A 101 1.57 -21.67 -3.61
CA PRO A 101 0.45 -21.56 -4.56
C PRO A 101 -0.51 -20.40 -4.24
N LEU A 102 -1.14 -19.84 -5.29
CA LEU A 102 -2.20 -18.82 -5.19
C LEU A 102 -3.35 -19.16 -6.14
N LYS A 103 -4.58 -18.87 -5.72
CA LYS A 103 -5.75 -18.94 -6.61
C LYS A 103 -5.60 -17.97 -7.79
N PRO A 104 -6.14 -18.28 -8.98
CA PRO A 104 -6.00 -17.44 -10.17
C PRO A 104 -6.33 -15.95 -9.95
N GLU A 105 -7.40 -15.65 -9.21
CA GLU A 105 -7.84 -14.30 -8.85
C GLU A 105 -6.76 -13.50 -8.09
N HIS A 106 -5.99 -14.15 -7.23
CA HIS A 106 -5.00 -13.49 -6.38
C HIS A 106 -3.62 -13.37 -7.02
N GLN A 107 -3.33 -14.11 -8.11
CA GLN A 107 -2.03 -14.12 -8.77
C GLN A 107 -1.60 -12.73 -9.30
N ILE A 108 -2.55 -11.79 -9.45
CA ILE A 108 -2.28 -10.43 -9.92
C ILE A 108 -1.29 -9.67 -9.02
N ILE A 109 -1.23 -9.97 -7.71
CA ILE A 109 -0.27 -9.36 -6.78
C ILE A 109 1.18 -9.66 -7.16
N VAL A 110 1.46 -10.87 -7.65
CA VAL A 110 2.81 -11.27 -8.09
C VAL A 110 3.17 -10.53 -9.38
N ILE A 111 2.23 -10.47 -10.32
CA ILE A 111 2.42 -9.81 -11.62
C ILE A 111 2.66 -8.31 -11.43
N ARG A 112 1.78 -7.63 -10.70
CA ARG A 112 1.90 -6.20 -10.44
C ARG A 112 3.06 -5.88 -9.51
N GLY A 113 3.31 -6.68 -8.47
CA GLY A 113 4.47 -6.53 -7.59
C GLY A 113 5.78 -6.52 -8.39
N LEU A 114 5.98 -7.50 -9.29
CA LEU A 114 7.14 -7.53 -10.17
C LEU A 114 7.19 -6.35 -11.15
N ALA A 115 6.09 -6.03 -11.83
CA ALA A 115 6.07 -4.93 -12.79
C ALA A 115 6.28 -3.55 -12.12
N TYR A 116 5.72 -3.35 -10.94
CA TYR A 116 5.82 -2.11 -10.18
C TYR A 116 7.17 -1.95 -9.49
N SER A 117 7.87 -3.06 -9.19
CA SER A 117 9.20 -3.02 -8.56
C SER A 117 10.26 -2.30 -9.40
N GLY A 118 10.08 -2.22 -10.72
CA GLY A 118 11.05 -1.61 -11.63
C GLY A 118 12.35 -2.43 -11.81
N LEU A 119 12.42 -3.66 -11.30
CA LEU A 119 13.60 -4.52 -11.43
C LEU A 119 14.00 -4.74 -12.90
N PRO A 120 15.27 -4.53 -13.32
CA PRO A 120 15.67 -4.70 -14.72
C PRO A 120 15.26 -6.06 -15.34
N GLY A 121 15.22 -7.12 -14.53
CA GLY A 121 14.84 -8.48 -14.93
C GLY A 121 13.38 -8.89 -14.70
N TRP A 122 12.47 -8.00 -14.30
CA TRP A 122 11.11 -8.39 -13.86
C TRP A 122 10.33 -9.17 -14.93
N LYS A 123 10.49 -8.82 -16.22
CA LYS A 123 9.84 -9.53 -17.34
C LYS A 123 10.30 -10.98 -17.45
N ARG A 124 11.58 -11.25 -17.22
CA ARG A 124 12.16 -12.60 -17.23
C ARG A 124 11.60 -13.42 -16.07
N ILE A 125 11.64 -12.85 -14.85
CA ILE A 125 11.08 -13.50 -13.66
C ILE A 125 9.60 -13.85 -13.89
N LEU A 126 8.82 -12.91 -14.44
CA LEU A 126 7.41 -13.12 -14.73
C LEU A 126 7.18 -14.24 -15.76
N LYS A 127 8.03 -14.31 -16.79
CA LYS A 127 8.00 -15.39 -17.80
C LYS A 127 8.28 -16.74 -17.16
N ASP A 128 9.28 -16.84 -16.30
CA ASP A 128 9.67 -18.08 -15.63
C ASP A 128 8.57 -18.61 -14.69
N LEU A 129 7.74 -17.71 -14.14
CA LEU A 129 6.59 -18.06 -13.31
C LEU A 129 5.31 -18.41 -14.08
N THR A 130 5.32 -18.37 -15.42
CA THR A 130 4.11 -18.58 -16.25
C THR A 130 3.43 -19.91 -15.98
N GLU A 131 4.21 -20.99 -15.82
CA GLU A 131 3.67 -22.34 -15.57
C GLU A 131 3.02 -22.46 -14.18
N ARG A 132 3.35 -21.56 -13.24
CA ARG A 132 2.67 -21.46 -11.93
C ARG A 132 1.37 -20.64 -12.01
N MET A 133 1.13 -19.95 -13.13
CA MET A 133 -0.03 -19.08 -13.38
C MET A 133 -0.70 -19.37 -14.74
N PRO A 134 -1.14 -20.61 -15.02
CA PRO A 134 -1.64 -20.98 -16.34
C PRO A 134 -2.84 -20.12 -16.77
N ALA A 135 -3.72 -19.76 -15.83
CA ALA A 135 -4.86 -18.87 -16.07
C ALA A 135 -4.48 -17.42 -16.45
N ARG A 136 -3.22 -17.01 -16.20
CA ARG A 136 -2.70 -15.67 -16.50
C ARG A 136 -1.73 -15.66 -17.67
N LYS A 137 -1.53 -16.77 -18.39
CA LYS A 137 -0.59 -16.88 -19.52
C LYS A 137 -0.78 -15.78 -20.56
N LYS A 138 -2.03 -15.48 -20.95
CA LYS A 138 -2.35 -14.38 -21.88
C LYS A 138 -1.92 -13.02 -21.33
N LEU A 139 -2.30 -12.73 -20.09
CA LEU A 139 -1.92 -11.48 -19.41
C LEU A 139 -0.40 -11.34 -19.34
N ILE A 140 0.31 -12.38 -18.91
CA ILE A 140 1.79 -12.40 -18.83
C ILE A 140 2.42 -12.18 -20.21
N SER A 141 1.90 -12.86 -21.24
CA SER A 141 2.41 -12.73 -22.61
C SER A 141 2.24 -11.32 -23.19
N ASP A 142 1.29 -10.52 -22.66
CA ASP A 142 1.04 -9.15 -23.10
C ASP A 142 2.09 -8.14 -22.52
N TYR A 143 2.76 -8.45 -21.40
CA TYR A 143 3.75 -7.55 -20.76
C TYR A 143 5.02 -7.30 -21.61
N PRO A 144 5.64 -8.30 -22.27
CA PRO A 144 6.75 -8.09 -23.19
C PRO A 144 6.45 -7.10 -24.32
N PHE A 145 5.22 -7.09 -24.84
CA PHE A 145 4.77 -6.23 -25.94
C PHE A 145 4.31 -4.83 -25.47
N GLY A 146 4.63 -4.43 -24.24
CA GLY A 146 4.37 -3.08 -23.73
C GLY A 146 2.93 -2.81 -23.31
N LYS A 147 2.06 -3.85 -23.30
CA LYS A 147 0.69 -3.70 -22.79
C LYS A 147 0.63 -3.70 -21.26
N GLY A 148 1.64 -4.29 -20.62
CA GLY A 148 1.81 -4.21 -19.18
C GLY A 148 2.56 -2.95 -18.76
N LYS A 149 1.99 -2.21 -17.79
CA LYS A 149 2.55 -0.96 -17.29
C LYS A 149 3.30 -1.18 -15.98
N THR A 150 4.49 -0.62 -15.90
CA THR A 150 5.22 -0.42 -14.64
C THR A 150 4.58 0.71 -13.83
N LEU A 151 4.91 0.82 -12.55
CA LEU A 151 4.39 1.87 -11.68
C LEU A 151 4.75 3.27 -12.21
N GLU A 152 5.96 3.41 -12.77
CA GLU A 152 6.45 4.63 -13.44
C GLU A 152 5.61 5.09 -14.63
N GLN A 153 5.01 4.14 -15.36
CA GLN A 153 4.26 4.43 -16.59
C GLN A 153 2.80 4.78 -16.33
N LEU A 154 2.36 4.71 -15.06
CA LEU A 154 1.01 5.03 -14.66
C LEU A 154 0.91 6.48 -14.22
N SER A 155 0.07 7.26 -14.90
CA SER A 155 -0.24 8.62 -14.50
C SER A 155 -1.44 8.66 -13.56
N PHE A 156 -1.37 9.54 -12.56
CA PHE A 156 -2.48 9.74 -11.63
C PHE A 156 -3.78 10.25 -12.29
N GLU A 157 -3.68 10.91 -13.44
CA GLU A 157 -4.85 11.41 -14.17
C GLU A 157 -5.69 10.27 -14.76
N LYS A 158 -5.03 9.18 -15.16
CA LYS A 158 -5.72 8.00 -15.71
C LYS A 158 -5.95 6.92 -14.65
N TRP A 159 -5.12 6.91 -13.61
CA TRP A 159 -5.10 5.87 -12.57
C TRP A 159 -4.92 6.52 -11.19
N PRO A 160 -5.93 7.22 -10.64
CA PRO A 160 -5.85 7.89 -9.35
C PRO A 160 -5.38 6.98 -8.20
N GLN A 161 -5.79 5.72 -8.21
CA GLN A 161 -5.43 4.71 -7.20
C GLN A 161 -3.93 4.42 -7.12
N VAL A 162 -3.16 4.78 -8.14
CA VAL A 162 -1.69 4.60 -8.16
C VAL A 162 -1.00 5.44 -7.08
N LEU A 163 -1.64 6.50 -6.57
CA LEU A 163 -1.17 7.21 -5.38
C LEU A 163 -0.98 6.25 -4.19
N VAL A 164 -1.91 5.31 -4.02
CA VAL A 164 -1.90 4.31 -2.94
C VAL A 164 -0.78 3.28 -3.15
N ALA A 165 -0.51 2.90 -4.40
CA ALA A 165 0.62 2.03 -4.72
C ALA A 165 1.97 2.71 -4.43
N TRP A 166 2.12 4.01 -4.72
CA TRP A 166 3.34 4.74 -4.31
C TRP A 166 3.51 4.81 -2.80
N TRP A 167 2.42 4.94 -2.03
CA TRP A 167 2.49 4.83 -0.56
C TRP A 167 2.94 3.44 -0.11
N GLY A 168 2.39 2.38 -0.69
CA GLY A 168 2.84 1.01 -0.40
C GLY A 168 4.35 0.84 -0.66
N PHE A 169 4.83 1.33 -1.80
CA PHE A 169 6.25 1.30 -2.13
C PHE A 169 7.09 2.10 -1.12
N TYR A 170 6.61 3.28 -0.73
CA TYR A 170 7.27 4.09 0.29
C TYR A 170 7.34 3.37 1.65
N PHE A 171 6.26 2.73 2.09
CA PHE A 171 6.24 1.99 3.35
C PHE A 171 7.17 0.78 3.35
N ALA A 172 7.43 0.18 2.20
CA ALA A 172 8.40 -0.90 2.07
C ALA A 172 9.85 -0.41 2.08
N THR A 173 10.15 0.75 1.51
CA THR A 173 11.54 1.14 1.16
C THR A 173 12.05 2.36 1.91
N GLY A 174 11.17 3.27 2.34
CA GLY A 174 11.53 4.60 2.84
C GLY A 174 12.21 5.50 1.80
N SER A 175 12.33 5.06 0.55
CA SER A 175 13.06 5.77 -0.49
C SER A 175 12.37 7.09 -0.87
N TYR A 176 13.18 8.09 -1.25
CA TYR A 176 12.65 9.41 -1.65
C TYR A 176 11.88 9.38 -2.96
N HIS A 177 12.18 8.41 -3.83
CA HIS A 177 11.58 8.34 -5.16
C HIS A 177 10.04 8.18 -5.14
N PRO A 178 9.44 7.21 -4.42
CA PRO A 178 8.00 7.17 -4.18
C PRO A 178 7.44 8.46 -3.57
N ALA A 179 8.13 9.06 -2.59
CA ALA A 179 7.70 10.30 -1.96
C ALA A 179 7.66 11.46 -2.97
N LEU A 180 8.66 11.58 -3.86
CA LEU A 180 8.68 12.54 -4.97
C LEU A 180 7.49 12.35 -5.92
N LYS A 181 7.13 11.10 -6.23
CA LYS A 181 5.95 10.80 -7.06
C LYS A 181 4.68 11.30 -6.39
N ILE A 182 4.50 11.08 -5.10
CA ILE A 182 3.35 11.56 -4.33
C ILE A 182 3.33 13.10 -4.26
N VAL A 183 4.49 13.74 -4.03
CA VAL A 183 4.65 15.21 -4.06
C VAL A 183 4.22 15.79 -5.41
N SER A 184 4.49 15.11 -6.52
CA SER A 184 4.11 15.59 -7.86
C SER A 184 2.59 15.74 -8.07
N ALA A 185 1.78 15.01 -7.29
CA ALA A 185 0.32 15.13 -7.32
C ALA A 185 -0.17 16.46 -6.70
N LEU A 186 0.65 17.12 -5.87
CA LEU A 186 0.30 18.39 -5.24
C LEU A 186 0.04 19.51 -6.24
N LYS A 187 0.49 19.38 -7.50
CA LYS A 187 0.16 20.32 -8.58
C LYS A 187 -1.35 20.48 -8.80
N TRP A 188 -2.15 19.51 -8.34
CA TRP A 188 -3.61 19.53 -8.46
C TRP A 188 -4.35 19.83 -7.15
N ALA A 189 -3.64 20.09 -6.04
CA ALA A 189 -4.28 20.28 -4.74
C ALA A 189 -5.09 21.60 -4.63
N GLY A 190 -4.97 22.49 -5.62
CA GLY A 190 -5.78 23.70 -5.77
C GLY A 190 -6.62 23.75 -7.06
N GLU A 191 -6.85 22.60 -7.71
CA GLU A 191 -7.66 22.52 -8.93
C GLU A 191 -9.12 22.93 -8.68
N ASP A 192 -9.66 23.80 -9.51
CA ASP A 192 -11.00 24.41 -9.32
C ASP A 192 -12.00 24.02 -10.42
N ASN A 193 -11.56 23.28 -11.43
CA ASN A 193 -12.38 22.90 -12.57
C ASN A 193 -12.28 21.40 -12.93
N ASN A 194 -11.58 20.60 -12.13
CA ASN A 194 -11.51 19.16 -12.33
C ASN A 194 -11.54 18.43 -10.99
N LEU A 195 -12.69 17.81 -10.72
CA LEU A 195 -12.96 17.12 -9.46
C LEU A 195 -11.99 15.96 -9.18
N GLU A 196 -11.60 15.20 -10.21
CA GLU A 196 -10.70 14.05 -10.03
C GLU A 196 -9.28 14.50 -9.69
N ARG A 197 -8.76 15.48 -10.44
CA ARG A 197 -7.46 16.09 -10.15
C ARG A 197 -7.45 16.72 -8.76
N LEU A 198 -8.48 17.50 -8.42
CA LEU A 198 -8.60 18.07 -7.08
C LEU A 198 -8.58 16.97 -6.02
N THR A 199 -9.34 15.88 -6.22
CA THR A 199 -9.39 14.76 -5.27
C THR A 199 -8.01 14.12 -5.10
N VAL A 200 -7.30 13.84 -6.19
CA VAL A 200 -5.95 13.25 -6.11
C VAL A 200 -4.96 14.18 -5.40
N GLY A 201 -4.91 15.46 -5.80
CA GLY A 201 -4.00 16.43 -5.18
C GLY A 201 -4.31 16.66 -3.70
N SER A 202 -5.60 16.74 -3.36
CA SER A 202 -6.13 16.79 -1.99
C SER A 202 -5.69 15.60 -1.15
N MET A 203 -5.82 14.39 -1.69
CA MET A 203 -5.42 13.16 -1.01
C MET A 203 -3.92 13.10 -0.82
N ALA A 204 -3.13 13.45 -1.84
CA ALA A 204 -1.68 13.54 -1.71
C ALA A 204 -1.29 14.51 -0.59
N LYS A 205 -1.90 15.71 -0.57
CA LYS A 205 -1.66 16.73 0.45
C LYS A 205 -1.93 16.22 1.87
N TRP A 206 -3.13 15.69 2.11
CA TRP A 206 -3.49 15.19 3.44
C TRP A 206 -2.65 13.98 3.86
N THR A 207 -2.44 13.01 2.97
CA THR A 207 -1.67 11.79 3.30
C THR A 207 -0.20 12.09 3.52
N LEU A 208 0.41 13.02 2.78
CA LEU A 208 1.78 13.46 3.05
C LEU A 208 1.90 14.09 4.43
N ALA A 209 1.01 15.02 4.78
CA ALA A 209 1.06 15.69 6.08
C ALA A 209 0.85 14.70 7.24
N THR A 210 -0.05 13.73 7.05
CA THR A 210 -0.35 12.71 8.06
C THR A 210 0.80 11.75 8.30
N ASN A 211 1.46 11.29 7.24
CA ASN A 211 2.61 10.40 7.40
C ASN A 211 3.82 11.17 7.90
N ALA A 212 4.07 12.39 7.41
CA ALA A 212 5.19 13.22 7.83
C ALA A 212 5.11 13.67 9.30
N SER A 213 3.92 13.78 9.89
CA SER A 213 3.80 14.09 11.32
C SER A 213 4.24 12.95 12.25
N ARG A 214 4.45 11.75 11.69
CA ARG A 214 4.86 10.54 12.42
C ARG A 214 6.20 9.96 11.93
N ASP A 215 6.59 10.30 10.70
CA ASP A 215 7.84 9.88 10.07
C ASP A 215 8.77 11.08 9.91
N LYS A 216 9.76 11.20 10.80
CA LYS A 216 10.73 12.28 10.78
C LYS A 216 11.55 12.31 9.49
N TYR A 217 11.90 11.14 8.95
CA TYR A 217 12.67 11.06 7.70
C TYR A 217 11.86 11.59 6.53
N LEU A 218 10.56 11.26 6.47
CA LEU A 218 9.66 11.86 5.48
C LEU A 218 9.57 13.37 5.65
N LEU A 219 9.39 13.87 6.88
CA LEU A 219 9.27 15.31 7.13
C LEU A 219 10.52 16.08 6.70
N ASP A 220 11.71 15.59 7.04
CA ASP A 220 12.97 16.22 6.65
C ASP A 220 13.14 16.22 5.12
N PHE A 221 12.82 15.11 4.46
CA PHE A 221 12.80 15.05 2.99
C PHE A 221 11.83 16.07 2.39
N LEU A 222 10.61 16.19 2.90
CA LEU A 222 9.62 17.15 2.38
C LEU A 222 10.06 18.61 2.58
N ARG A 223 10.76 18.93 3.66
CA ARG A 223 11.35 20.26 3.90
C ARG A 223 12.42 20.59 2.87
N GLU A 224 13.34 19.66 2.62
CA GLU A 224 14.38 19.82 1.60
C GLU A 224 13.78 19.96 0.21
N GLU A 225 12.84 19.08 -0.14
CA GLU A 225 12.19 19.08 -1.45
C GLU A 225 11.40 20.39 -1.70
N GLN A 226 10.83 21.00 -0.66
CA GLN A 226 10.16 22.30 -0.77
C GLN A 226 11.06 23.39 -1.36
N ALA A 227 12.38 23.34 -1.11
CA ALA A 227 13.32 24.30 -1.67
C ALA A 227 13.49 24.13 -3.19
N HIS A 228 13.38 22.89 -3.70
CA HIS A 228 13.55 22.53 -5.09
C HIS A 228 12.27 22.68 -5.93
N GLN A 229 11.11 22.66 -5.30
CA GLN A 229 9.82 22.79 -5.95
C GLN A 229 9.48 24.23 -6.37
N LYS A 230 8.57 24.35 -7.35
CA LYS A 230 8.10 25.64 -7.90
C LYS A 230 6.56 25.66 -8.02
N GLY A 231 6.01 26.87 -8.19
CA GLY A 231 4.57 27.06 -8.46
C GLY A 231 3.66 26.43 -7.40
N ALA A 232 2.56 25.83 -7.87
CA ALA A 232 1.54 25.21 -7.02
C ALA A 232 2.11 24.11 -6.11
N ILE A 233 3.06 23.30 -6.60
CA ILE A 233 3.66 22.22 -5.78
C ILE A 233 4.38 22.83 -4.57
N LYS A 234 5.19 23.88 -4.76
CA LYS A 234 5.88 24.55 -3.63
C LYS A 234 4.92 25.08 -2.58
N THR A 235 3.83 25.71 -3.01
CA THR A 235 2.82 26.27 -2.10
C THR A 235 2.16 25.18 -1.28
N HIS A 236 1.66 24.13 -1.94
CA HIS A 236 0.97 23.04 -1.23
C HIS A 236 1.91 22.18 -0.39
N LEU A 237 3.16 21.99 -0.83
CA LEU A 237 4.17 21.28 -0.06
C LEU A 237 4.52 22.04 1.23
N ARG A 238 4.57 23.38 1.18
CA ARG A 238 4.73 24.19 2.39
C ARG A 238 3.58 23.99 3.38
N GLU A 239 2.34 23.97 2.90
CA GLU A 239 1.16 23.72 3.74
C GLU A 239 1.19 22.31 4.36
N VAL A 240 1.69 21.31 3.61
CA VAL A 240 1.91 19.95 4.11
C VAL A 240 2.92 19.92 5.25
N VAL A 241 4.09 20.55 5.06
CA VAL A 241 5.16 20.61 6.07
C VAL A 241 4.67 21.32 7.32
N GLN A 242 4.05 22.49 7.17
CA GLN A 242 3.50 23.25 8.30
C GLN A 242 2.44 22.47 9.08
N ALA A 243 1.54 21.78 8.38
CA ALA A 243 0.51 20.97 9.03
C ALA A 243 1.10 19.77 9.78
N ALA A 244 2.17 19.17 9.26
CA ALA A 244 2.87 18.07 9.92
C ALA A 244 3.61 18.55 11.18
N GLU A 245 4.34 19.67 11.09
CA GLU A 245 5.11 20.26 12.21
C GLU A 245 4.21 20.75 13.35
N ASN A 246 3.10 21.41 12.99
CA ASN A 246 2.19 22.04 13.96
C ASN A 246 1.11 21.08 14.47
N LEU A 247 1.13 19.81 14.04
CA LEU A 247 0.08 18.82 14.33
C LEU A 247 -1.33 19.27 13.90
N GLU A 248 -1.42 20.14 12.88
CA GLU A 248 -2.66 20.69 12.34
C GLU A 248 -3.25 19.85 11.19
N VAL A 249 -2.80 18.60 11.03
CA VAL A 249 -3.28 17.68 9.98
C VAL A 249 -4.81 17.58 9.92
N GLY A 250 -5.49 17.64 11.08
CA GLY A 250 -6.95 17.63 11.15
C GLY A 250 -7.62 18.85 10.51
N LYS A 251 -7.02 20.04 10.66
CA LYS A 251 -7.49 21.28 10.01
C LYS A 251 -7.28 21.20 8.50
N LEU A 252 -6.07 20.80 8.07
CA LEU A 252 -5.74 20.59 6.67
C LEU A 252 -6.72 19.64 5.97
N ARG A 253 -7.06 18.53 6.63
CA ARG A 253 -8.05 17.56 6.12
C ARG A 253 -9.43 18.21 5.93
N ARG A 254 -9.92 18.97 6.92
CA ARG A 254 -11.24 19.62 6.84
C ARG A 254 -11.30 20.62 5.69
N GLU A 255 -10.28 21.45 5.53
CA GLU A 255 -10.19 22.42 4.43
C GLU A 255 -10.16 21.72 3.06
N THR A 256 -9.38 20.66 2.96
CA THR A 256 -9.27 19.83 1.76
C THR A 256 -10.62 19.21 1.37
N LEU A 257 -11.32 18.61 2.32
CA LEU A 257 -12.66 18.04 2.09
C LEU A 257 -13.69 19.11 1.72
N ALA A 258 -13.63 20.29 2.37
CA ALA A 258 -14.52 21.40 2.04
C ALA A 258 -14.34 21.88 0.59
N SER A 259 -13.11 21.92 0.08
CA SER A 259 -12.82 22.28 -1.31
C SER A 259 -13.39 21.26 -2.31
N ILE A 260 -13.26 19.96 -2.02
CA ILE A 260 -13.86 18.90 -2.84
C ILE A 260 -15.38 19.04 -2.87
N GLU A 261 -16.01 19.25 -1.70
CA GLU A 261 -17.46 19.33 -1.58
C GLU A 261 -18.03 20.58 -2.24
N LYS A 262 -17.30 21.70 -2.17
CA LYS A 262 -17.60 22.92 -2.92
C LYS A 262 -17.58 22.65 -4.42
N LEU A 263 -16.50 22.06 -4.94
CA LEU A 263 -16.38 21.78 -6.38
C LEU A 263 -17.42 20.77 -6.86
N LYS A 264 -17.75 19.77 -6.04
CA LYS A 264 -18.82 18.80 -6.30
C LYS A 264 -20.20 19.45 -6.34
N ARG A 265 -20.44 20.49 -5.52
CA ARG A 265 -21.71 21.24 -5.49
C ARG A 265 -21.82 22.17 -6.70
N ASP A 266 -20.78 22.97 -6.92
CA ASP A 266 -20.81 24.12 -7.83
C ASP A 266 -20.36 23.76 -9.26
N GLY A 267 -19.70 22.62 -9.43
CA GLY A 267 -19.18 22.17 -10.73
C GLY A 267 -20.26 21.69 -11.73
N PRO A 268 -19.95 21.66 -13.05
CA PRO A 268 -20.80 21.13 -14.09
C PRO A 268 -21.31 19.70 -13.81
N VAL A 269 -22.56 19.45 -14.25
CA VAL A 269 -23.28 18.16 -14.07
C VAL A 269 -22.49 16.95 -14.59
N LYS A 270 -21.67 17.13 -15.64
CA LYS A 270 -20.80 16.07 -16.18
C LYS A 270 -19.76 15.56 -15.17
N TRP A 271 -19.23 16.41 -14.28
CA TRP A 271 -18.28 16.00 -13.23
C TRP A 271 -18.99 15.22 -12.12
N LYS A 272 -20.25 15.57 -11.83
CA LYS A 272 -21.09 14.88 -10.83
C LYS A 272 -21.39 13.42 -11.22
N LYS A 273 -21.44 13.12 -12.52
CA LYS A 273 -21.69 11.76 -13.05
C LYS A 273 -20.44 10.89 -13.17
N TRP A 274 -19.26 11.48 -13.34
CA TRP A 274 -18.00 10.75 -13.55
C TRP A 274 -17.21 10.51 -12.25
N ALA A 275 -17.63 11.11 -11.13
CA ALA A 275 -17.02 10.97 -9.80
C ALA A 275 -17.24 9.58 -9.17
N TRP A 276 -16.75 8.52 -9.79
CA TRP A 276 -16.70 7.15 -9.25
C TRP A 276 -16.05 7.13 -7.85
N TRP A 277 -15.03 7.98 -7.63
CA TRP A 277 -14.38 8.20 -6.33
C TRP A 277 -15.26 8.92 -5.29
N GLY A 278 -16.34 9.59 -5.70
CA GLY A 278 -17.26 10.31 -4.82
C GLY A 278 -18.18 9.39 -3.99
N ARG A 279 -18.21 8.08 -4.27
CA ARG A 279 -18.92 7.07 -3.45
C ARG A 279 -17.98 6.10 -2.74
N ALA A 280 -16.84 5.74 -3.33
CA ALA A 280 -15.89 4.79 -2.72
C ALA A 280 -14.77 5.49 -1.92
N GLY A 281 -14.17 6.55 -2.47
CA GLY A 281 -13.05 7.28 -1.85
C GLY A 281 -13.37 7.99 -0.53
N GLN A 282 -14.57 8.56 -0.43
CA GLN A 282 -15.05 9.21 0.79
C GLN A 282 -15.42 8.23 1.90
N LEU A 283 -15.58 6.92 1.62
CA LEU A 283 -15.96 5.91 2.62
C LEU A 283 -14.86 4.89 2.90
N ALA A 284 -13.94 4.64 1.95
CA ALA A 284 -12.88 3.66 2.10
C ALA A 284 -11.66 4.17 2.88
N MET A 285 -11.42 5.48 2.92
CA MET A 285 -10.24 6.08 3.58
C MET A 285 -10.56 6.98 4.77
N THR A 286 -11.83 7.19 5.10
CA THR A 286 -12.24 8.18 6.10
C THR A 286 -12.52 7.63 7.48
N ALA A 287 -12.72 6.32 7.63
CA ALA A 287 -13.34 5.79 8.84
C ALA A 287 -12.36 5.19 9.87
N GLU A 288 -11.20 4.67 9.46
CA GLU A 288 -10.33 3.94 10.39
C GLU A 288 -9.27 4.82 11.07
N CYS A 289 -8.85 5.93 10.46
CA CYS A 289 -7.96 6.87 11.16
C CYS A 289 -8.65 7.70 12.25
N VAL A 290 -9.99 7.72 12.27
CA VAL A 290 -10.77 8.44 13.29
C VAL A 290 -11.00 7.58 14.54
N ALA A 291 -11.18 6.26 14.39
CA ALA A 291 -11.42 5.37 15.53
C ALA A 291 -10.17 5.19 16.42
N ALA A 292 -8.97 5.04 15.83
CA ALA A 292 -7.73 4.91 16.61
C ALA A 292 -7.34 6.22 17.34
N SER A 293 -7.60 7.37 16.72
CA SER A 293 -7.25 8.69 17.29
C SER A 293 -8.23 9.15 18.38
N ALA A 294 -9.50 8.75 18.33
CA ALA A 294 -10.51 9.12 19.32
C ALA A 294 -10.45 8.28 20.61
N LEU A 295 -9.79 7.10 20.57
CA LEU A 295 -9.68 6.17 21.70
C LEU A 295 -8.34 6.26 22.45
N GLY A 296 -7.52 7.29 22.22
CA GLY A 296 -6.26 7.51 22.94
C GLY A 296 -5.16 6.49 22.63
N GLN A 297 -5.31 5.68 21.57
CA GLN A 297 -4.31 4.72 21.11
C GLN A 297 -3.30 5.44 20.19
N VAL A 298 -2.50 6.35 20.77
CA VAL A 298 -1.47 7.14 20.07
C VAL A 298 -0.21 6.30 19.75
N GLN A 299 -0.12 5.08 20.27
CA GLN A 299 1.07 4.22 20.17
C GLN A 299 1.18 3.37 18.90
N PHE A 300 0.17 3.34 18.03
CA PHE A 300 0.22 2.54 16.80
C PHE A 300 0.18 3.43 15.56
N GLY A 301 1.33 3.54 14.89
CA GLY A 301 1.56 4.27 13.64
C GLY A 301 0.83 3.68 12.42
N LEU A 302 -0.43 3.25 12.56
CA LEU A 302 -1.23 2.73 11.46
C LEU A 302 -1.44 3.82 10.39
N PRO A 303 -1.06 3.59 9.12
CA PRO A 303 -1.24 4.54 8.05
C PRO A 303 -2.73 4.71 7.77
N CYS A 304 -3.17 5.96 7.69
CA CYS A 304 -4.55 6.36 7.42
C CYS A 304 -5.11 5.95 6.06
N VAL A 305 -4.40 5.09 5.34
CA VAL A 305 -4.67 4.70 3.96
C VAL A 305 -5.44 3.39 3.90
N ILE A 306 -5.43 2.57 4.96
CA ILE A 306 -6.04 1.25 4.92
C ILE A 306 -6.78 0.98 6.21
N GLY A 307 -8.10 1.11 6.15
CA GLY A 307 -8.93 0.59 7.20
C GLY A 307 -10.39 0.89 6.92
N GLY A 308 -11.23 -0.14 6.96
CA GLY A 308 -12.67 0.06 6.84
C GLY A 308 -13.49 -1.09 7.39
N ALA A 309 -13.20 -1.56 8.61
CA ALA A 309 -14.00 -2.60 9.26
C ALA A 309 -14.66 -2.18 10.57
N ALA A 310 -14.15 -1.19 11.30
CA ALA A 310 -14.75 -0.80 12.59
C ALA A 310 -16.00 0.11 12.44
N SER A 311 -16.16 0.82 11.32
CA SER A 311 -17.16 1.87 11.17
C SER A 311 -18.51 1.40 10.64
N SER A 312 -18.60 0.30 9.91
CA SER A 312 -19.88 -0.22 9.39
C SER A 312 -20.82 -0.59 10.55
N GLY A 313 -20.28 -1.23 11.59
CA GLY A 313 -21.03 -1.58 12.80
C GLY A 313 -21.42 -0.37 13.64
N LEU A 314 -20.53 0.64 13.74
CA LEU A 314 -20.79 1.85 14.52
C LEU A 314 -21.80 2.79 13.82
N LEU A 315 -21.73 2.94 12.49
CA LEU A 315 -22.71 3.69 11.70
C LEU A 315 -24.08 3.00 11.68
N GLN A 316 -24.13 1.66 11.63
CA GLN A 316 -25.39 0.93 11.81
C GLN A 316 -25.97 1.14 13.22
N LEU A 317 -25.14 1.12 14.27
CA LEU A 317 -25.59 1.39 15.64
C LEU A 317 -26.09 2.82 15.83
N LEU A 318 -25.42 3.82 15.25
CA LEU A 318 -25.84 5.22 15.29
C LEU A 318 -27.11 5.48 14.47
N ASN A 319 -27.26 4.84 13.31
CA ASN A 319 -28.51 4.89 12.53
C ASN A 319 -29.67 4.19 13.26
N LEU A 320 -29.41 3.07 13.95
CA LEU A 320 -30.43 2.39 14.77
C LEU A 320 -30.85 3.21 16.01
N GLN A 321 -29.98 4.09 16.53
CA GLN A 321 -30.32 5.02 17.60
C GLN A 321 -31.17 6.20 17.11
N GLN A 322 -31.06 6.60 15.84
CA GLN A 322 -31.87 7.67 15.24
C GLN A 322 -33.28 7.21 14.82
N THR A 323 -33.53 5.90 14.75
CA THR A 323 -34.83 5.33 14.34
C THR A 323 -35.71 4.85 15.50
N LYS A 324 -35.53 5.33 16.74
CA LYS A 324 -36.55 5.12 17.78
C LYS A 324 -37.68 6.14 17.59
N PRO A 325 -38.91 5.72 17.23
CA PRO A 325 -40.05 6.63 17.16
C PRO A 325 -40.43 7.12 18.56
N GLN A 326 -40.80 8.40 18.67
CA GLN A 326 -41.67 8.90 19.74
C GLN A 326 -43.11 8.46 19.46
#